data_AF-A0A2L2YSV5-F1
#
_entry.id   AF-A0A2L2YSV5-F1
#
_cell.length_a   1.000
_cell.length_b   1.000
_cell.length_c   1.000
_cell.angle_alpha   90.00
_cell.angle_beta   90.00
_cell.angle_gamma   90.00
#
_symmetry.space_group_name_H-M   'P 1'
#
loop_
_entity.id
_entity.type
_entity.pdbx_description
1 polymer ?
#
loop_
_entity_poly.entity_id
_entity_poly.type
_entity_poly.pdbx_seq_one_letter_code
_entity_poly.pdbx_strand_id
1 'polypeptide(L)'
;ESDVKTHKTMLKSTLDEKQAMFKYCKGIVDELEKGRESVEKLSTLAQGLLTSHLDTYMRNQLTIINSRFQVIRNLAKDVNDKAYNNYELHRTYKEKFDEAINWIE
;
A
#
# COMPACT_ATOMS: atom_id res chain seq x y z
N GLU A 1 9.52 -1.76 4.89
CA GLU A 1 8.73 -2.88 5.48
C GLU A 1 8.25 -2.56 6.90
N SER A 2 9.10 -1.98 7.76
CA SER A 2 8.73 -1.56 9.14
C SER A 2 7.59 -0.53 9.16
N ASP A 3 7.66 0.52 8.34
CA ASP A 3 6.69 1.62 8.39
C ASP A 3 5.27 1.20 7.98
N VAL A 4 5.15 0.32 6.98
CA VAL A 4 3.86 -0.22 6.53
C VAL A 4 3.24 -1.13 7.59
N LYS A 5 4.06 -1.92 8.32
CA LYS A 5 3.58 -2.73 9.44
C LYS A 5 3.09 -1.87 10.61
N THR A 6 3.76 -0.76 10.90
CA THR A 6 3.34 0.20 11.95
C THR A 6 1.98 0.84 11.63
N HIS A 7 1.73 1.16 10.35
CA HIS A 7 0.46 1.77 9.93
C HIS A 7 -0.71 0.77 9.93
N LYS A 8 -0.45 -0.54 9.91
CA LYS A 8 -1.49 -1.58 10.02
C LYS A 8 -2.26 -1.52 11.35
N THR A 9 -1.67 -0.95 12.40
CA THR A 9 -2.23 -0.91 13.77
C THR A 9 -2.45 0.50 14.32
N MET A 10 -2.17 1.56 13.55
CA MET A 10 -2.39 2.93 14.02
C MET A 10 -3.88 3.30 13.95
N LEU A 11 -4.52 3.37 15.11
CA LEU A 11 -5.83 3.97 15.27
C LEU A 11 -5.67 5.50 15.35
N LYS A 12 -6.55 6.23 14.65
CA LYS A 12 -6.60 7.70 14.64
C LYS A 12 -7.91 8.19 15.23
N SER A 13 -7.87 9.31 15.95
CA SER A 13 -8.98 9.76 16.80
C SER A 13 -9.91 10.72 16.06
N THR A 14 -9.39 11.51 15.12
CA THR A 14 -10.21 12.49 14.36
C THR A 14 -10.45 12.07 12.92
N LEU A 15 -11.48 12.65 12.28
CA LEU A 15 -11.77 12.39 10.86
C LEU A 15 -10.62 12.90 9.96
N ASP A 16 -10.05 14.06 10.29
CA ASP A 16 -8.95 14.66 9.53
C ASP A 16 -7.68 13.82 9.60
N GLU A 17 -7.36 13.28 10.79
CA GLU A 17 -6.22 12.36 10.94
C GLU A 17 -6.42 11.07 10.15
N LYS A 18 -7.65 10.52 10.12
CA LYS A 18 -7.98 9.35 9.29
C LYS A 18 -7.85 9.66 7.80
N GLN A 19 -8.29 10.84 7.36
CA GLN A 19 -8.15 11.27 5.97
C GLN A 19 -6.67 11.44 5.57
N ALA A 20 -5.86 12.05 6.44
CA ALA A 20 -4.43 12.21 6.21
C ALA A 20 -3.72 10.86 6.11
N MET A 21 -4.06 9.91 7.00
CA MET A 21 -3.52 8.54 6.95
C MET A 21 -3.92 7.82 5.66
N PHE A 22 -5.17 7.94 5.22
CA PHE A 22 -5.62 7.38 3.93
C PHE A 22 -4.83 7.97 2.76
N LYS A 23 -4.69 9.30 2.68
CA LYS A 23 -3.91 9.96 1.62
C LYS A 23 -2.46 9.50 1.60
N TYR A 24 -1.84 9.36 2.77
CA TYR A 24 -0.48 8.84 2.89
C TYR A 24 -0.36 7.40 2.39
N CYS A 25 -1.25 6.49 2.83
CA CYS A 25 -1.23 5.09 2.39
C CYS A 25 -1.46 4.97 0.88
N LYS A 26 -2.37 5.78 0.33
CA LYS A 26 -2.61 5.86 -1.11
C LYS A 26 -1.35 6.27 -1.88
N GLY A 27 -0.62 7.28 -1.38
CA GLY A 27 0.65 7.70 -1.97
C GLY A 27 1.69 6.58 -2.03
N ILE A 28 1.83 5.79 -0.96
CA ILE A 28 2.71 4.62 -0.94
C ILE A 28 2.29 3.58 -2.00
N VAL A 29 0.99 3.30 -2.12
CA VAL A 29 0.49 2.35 -3.13
C VAL A 29 0.81 2.86 -4.54
N ASP A 30 0.60 4.15 -4.81
CA ASP A 30 0.88 4.74 -6.11
C ASP A 30 2.38 4.70 -6.46
N GLU A 31 3.26 4.95 -5.49
CA GLU A 31 4.71 4.80 -5.66
C GLU A 31 5.12 3.35 -5.95
N LEU A 32 4.54 2.39 -5.23
CA LEU A 32 4.79 0.97 -5.46
C LEU A 32 4.33 0.53 -6.85
N GLU A 33 3.18 1.02 -7.35
CA GLU A 33 2.74 0.68 -8.70
C GLU A 33 3.63 1.30 -9.78
N LYS A 34 4.16 2.51 -9.58
CA LYS A 34 5.20 3.06 -10.46
C LYS A 34 6.49 2.22 -10.42
N GLY A 35 6.87 1.74 -9.24
CA GLY A 35 8.03 0.87 -9.04
C GLY A 35 7.95 -0.48 -9.74
N ARG A 36 6.74 -0.94 -10.10
CA ARG A 36 6.53 -2.20 -10.83
C ARG A 36 7.27 -2.22 -12.17
N GLU A 37 7.24 -1.12 -12.91
CA GLU A 37 7.95 -1.03 -14.20
C GLU A 37 9.45 -1.20 -14.02
N SER A 38 10.02 -0.68 -12.93
CA SER A 38 11.45 -0.81 -12.63
C SER A 38 11.82 -2.26 -12.30
N VAL A 39 10.97 -2.99 -11.57
CA VAL A 39 11.18 -4.41 -11.26
C VAL A 39 11.05 -5.28 -12.53
N GLU A 40 10.14 -4.93 -13.42
CA GLU A 40 9.98 -5.62 -14.71
C GLU A 40 11.17 -5.38 -15.64
N LYS A 41 11.65 -4.13 -15.73
CA LYS A 41 12.87 -3.77 -16.48
C LYS A 41 14.09 -4.51 -15.93
N LEU A 42 14.24 -4.58 -14.62
CA LEU A 42 15.32 -5.35 -13.98
C LEU A 42 15.26 -6.84 -14.36
N SER A 43 14.06 -7.44 -14.31
CA SER A 43 13.85 -8.83 -14.71
C SER A 43 14.22 -9.06 -16.18
N THR A 44 13.82 -8.14 -17.07
CA THR A 44 14.14 -8.19 -18.50
C THR A 44 15.64 -8.06 -18.76
N LEU A 45 16.32 -7.11 -18.12
CA LEU A 45 17.77 -6.90 -18.27
C LEU A 45 18.57 -8.09 -17.74
N ALA A 46 18.15 -8.66 -16.61
CA ALA A 46 18.78 -9.82 -16.02
C ALA A 46 18.62 -11.07 -16.87
N GLN A 47 17.56 -11.19 -17.69
CA GLN A 47 17.37 -12.28 -18.64
C GLN A 47 18.54 -12.43 -19.62
N GLY A 48 19.20 -11.33 -20.01
CA GLY A 48 20.40 -11.35 -20.86
C GLY A 48 21.65 -11.89 -20.16
N LEU A 49 21.68 -11.89 -18.83
CA LEU A 49 22.77 -12.40 -17.99
C LEU A 49 22.58 -13.88 -17.60
N LEU A 50 21.40 -14.44 -17.88
CA LEU A 50 21.04 -15.85 -17.65
C LEU A 50 21.74 -16.85 -18.59
N THR A 51 22.66 -16.37 -19.43
CA THR A 51 23.53 -17.21 -20.27
C THR A 51 24.94 -17.36 -19.68
N SER A 52 25.22 -16.70 -18.55
CA SER A 52 26.52 -16.75 -17.87
C SER A 52 26.58 -17.83 -16.79
N HIS A 53 27.79 -18.09 -16.27
CA HIS A 53 28.02 -18.98 -15.11
C HIS A 53 27.24 -18.56 -13.85
N LEU A 54 26.63 -17.37 -13.85
CA LEU A 54 25.83 -16.83 -12.75
C LEU A 54 24.32 -17.06 -12.91
N ASP A 55 23.85 -17.78 -13.93
CA ASP A 55 22.42 -18.01 -14.23
C ASP A 55 21.61 -18.42 -12.98
N THR A 56 22.05 -19.45 -12.27
CA THR A 56 21.35 -19.95 -11.07
C THR A 56 21.26 -18.89 -9.97
N TYR A 57 22.36 -18.17 -9.71
CA TYR A 57 22.38 -17.10 -8.71
C TYR A 57 21.45 -15.95 -9.11
N MET A 58 21.49 -15.52 -10.37
CA MET A 58 20.67 -14.43 -10.89
C MET A 58 19.17 -14.77 -10.86
N ARG A 59 18.77 -15.99 -11.25
CA ARG A 59 17.38 -16.46 -11.14
C ARG A 59 16.87 -16.43 -9.70
N ASN A 60 17.71 -16.86 -8.75
CA ASN A 60 17.36 -16.83 -7.34
C ASN A 60 17.16 -15.39 -6.85
N GLN A 61 18.05 -14.46 -7.22
CA GLN A 61 17.90 -13.05 -6.84
C GLN A 61 16.64 -12.41 -7.43
N LEU A 62 16.35 -12.65 -8.72
CA LEU A 62 15.11 -12.17 -9.34
C LEU A 62 13.86 -12.70 -8.64
N THR A 63 13.86 -14.00 -8.31
CA THR A 63 12.74 -14.63 -7.60
C THR A 63 12.52 -13.98 -6.23
N ILE A 64 13.60 -13.72 -5.47
CA ILE A 64 13.52 -13.05 -4.17
C ILE A 64 12.99 -11.63 -4.32
N ILE A 65 13.53 -10.84 -5.26
CA ILE A 65 13.09 -9.45 -5.50
C ILE A 65 11.61 -9.41 -5.86
N ASN A 66 11.19 -10.25 -6.80
CA ASN A 66 9.79 -10.33 -7.23
C ASN A 66 8.86 -10.72 -6.08
N SER A 67 9.23 -11.76 -5.31
CA SER A 67 8.45 -12.20 -4.15
C SER A 67 8.31 -11.10 -3.09
N ARG A 68 9.43 -10.46 -2.71
CA ARG A 68 9.43 -9.38 -1.71
C ARG A 68 8.61 -8.18 -2.18
N PHE A 69 8.74 -7.80 -3.45
CA PHE A 69 7.97 -6.70 -4.03
C PHE A 69 6.47 -6.99 -3.98
N GLN A 70 6.04 -8.19 -4.37
CA GLN A 70 4.63 -8.59 -4.30
C GLN A 70 4.08 -8.56 -2.88
N VAL A 71 4.83 -9.08 -1.91
CA VAL A 71 4.41 -9.06 -0.49
C VAL A 71 4.25 -7.64 0.03
N ILE A 72 5.21 -6.76 -0.23
CA ILE A 72 5.17 -5.36 0.23
C ILE A 72 3.99 -4.62 -0.42
N ARG A 73 3.77 -4.84 -1.72
CA ARG A 73 2.65 -4.25 -2.46
C ARG A 73 1.30 -4.70 -1.92
N ASN A 74 1.12 -6.00 -1.67
CA ASN A 74 -0.13 -6.52 -1.13
C ASN A 74 -0.38 -5.96 0.28
N LEU A 75 0.65 -5.91 1.13
CA LEU A 75 0.54 -5.32 2.46
C LEU A 75 0.16 -3.83 2.40
N ALA A 76 0.75 -3.05 1.48
CA ALA A 76 0.42 -1.65 1.32
C ALA A 76 -1.04 -1.45 0.88
N LYS A 77 -1.56 -2.30 -0.02
CA LYS A 77 -2.97 -2.30 -0.41
C LYS A 77 -3.90 -2.62 0.76
N ASP A 78 -3.59 -3.67 1.51
CA ASP A 78 -4.39 -4.03 2.69
C ASP A 78 -4.46 -2.90 3.72
N VAL A 79 -3.34 -2.19 3.94
CA VAL A 79 -3.29 -1.05 4.86
C VAL A 79 -4.07 0.15 4.31
N ASN A 80 -3.93 0.44 3.01
CA ASN A 80 -4.71 1.48 2.34
C ASN A 80 -6.23 1.23 2.45
N ASP A 81 -6.67 0.02 2.16
CA ASP A 81 -8.09 -0.34 2.20
C ASP A 81 -8.65 -0.24 3.61
N LYS A 82 -7.87 -0.63 4.62
CA LYS A 82 -8.23 -0.39 6.03
C LYS A 82 -8.30 1.09 6.37
N ALA A 83 -7.35 1.90 5.93
CA ALA A 83 -7.36 3.34 6.18
C ALA A 83 -8.58 4.01 5.54
N TYR A 84 -8.89 3.63 4.29
CA TYR A 84 -10.08 4.07 3.56
C TYR A 84 -11.37 3.70 4.31
N ASN A 85 -11.53 2.42 4.68
CA ASN A 85 -12.73 1.96 5.39
C ASN A 85 -12.94 2.70 6.71
N ASN A 86 -11.87 2.93 7.48
CA ASN A 86 -11.95 3.68 8.74
C ASN A 86 -12.34 5.14 8.54
N TYR A 87 -11.82 5.77 7.49
CA TYR A 87 -12.17 7.14 7.12
C TYR A 87 -13.64 7.24 6.69
N GLU A 88 -14.07 6.40 5.75
CA GLU A 88 -15.44 6.42 5.22
C GLU A 88 -16.49 6.11 6.28
N LEU A 89 -16.21 5.14 7.18
CA LEU A 89 -17.12 4.83 8.29
C LEU A 89 -17.32 6.05 9.21
N HIS A 90 -16.24 6.73 9.59
CA HIS A 90 -16.31 7.91 10.45
C HIS A 90 -17.00 9.08 9.72
N ARG A 91 -16.68 9.28 8.44
CA ARG A 91 -17.31 10.30 7.61
C ARG A 91 -18.82 10.09 7.55
N THR A 92 -19.26 8.87 7.22
CA THR A 92 -20.68 8.52 7.12
C THR A 92 -21.39 8.68 8.46
N TYR A 93 -20.76 8.24 9.56
CA TYR A 93 -21.31 8.44 10.90
C TYR A 93 -21.54 9.93 11.21
N LYS A 94 -20.55 10.78 10.91
CA LYS A 94 -20.65 12.22 11.14
C LYS A 94 -21.76 12.84 10.28
N GLU A 95 -21.81 12.53 9.00
CA GLU A 95 -22.86 12.99 8.09
C GLU A 95 -24.26 12.61 8.61
N LYS A 96 -24.44 11.37 9.08
CA LYS A 96 -25.72 10.91 9.64
C LYS A 96 -26.06 11.52 10.99
N PHE A 97 -25.06 11.77 11.82
CA PHE A 97 -25.25 12.49 13.08
C PHE A 97 -25.73 13.92 12.81
N ASP A 98 -25.08 14.64 11.90
CA ASP A 98 -25.44 16.01 11.54
C ASP A 98 -26.84 16.07 10.90
N GLU A 99 -27.20 15.11 10.04
CA GLU A 99 -28.57 14.96 9.50
C GLU A 99 -29.61 14.77 10.62
N ALA A 100 -29.31 13.94 11.62
CA ALA A 100 -30.22 13.67 12.72
C ALA A 100 -30.40 14.88 13.66
N ILE A 101 -29.32 15.62 13.93
CA ILE A 101 -29.39 16.87 14.70
C ILE A 101 -30.26 17.89 13.96
N ASN A 102 -30.00 18.11 12.67
CA ASN A 102 -30.79 19.03 11.84
C ASN A 102 -32.27 18.63 11.71
N TRP A 103 -32.60 17.35 11.89
CA TRP A 103 -34.00 16.88 11.87
C TRP A 103 -34.74 17.17 13.18
N ILE A 104 -34.01 17.20 14.31
CA ILE A 104 -34.58 17.48 15.64
C ILE A 104 -34.77 18.99 15.85
N GLU A 105 -33.87 19.80 15.29
CA GLU A 105 -33.96 21.27 15.27
C GLU A 105 -35.10 21.80 14.38
#